data_AF-A0A523IK15-F1
#
_entry.id   AF-A0A523IK15-F1
#
_cell.length_a   1.000
_cell.length_b   1.000
_cell.length_c   1.000
_cell.angle_alpha   90.00
_cell.angle_beta   90.00
_cell.angle_gamma   90.00
#
_symmetry.space_group_name_H-M   'P 1'
#
loop_
_entity.id
_entity.type
_entity.pdbx_description
1 polymer ?
#
loop_
_entity_poly.entity_id
_entity_poly.type
_entity_poly.pdbx_seq_one_letter_code
_entity_poly.pdbx_strand_id
1 'polypeptide(L)'
;MTNNIEKSNKPGKKGLLRIWHAFLYSLSGLRTALKNEIAFRQELFAFVILTAVAIILPVSSTMKILLIVSIISVMIVELLNSAIETIVDKISPEYSDSA
;
A
#
# COMPACT_ATOMS: atom_id res chain seq x y z
N MET A 1 -35.23 -41.50 -17.67
CA MET A 1 -34.13 -41.34 -16.70
C MET A 1 -33.58 -39.94 -16.85
N THR A 2 -33.81 -39.11 -15.83
CA THR A 2 -33.52 -37.67 -15.77
C THR A 2 -32.04 -37.40 -15.57
N ASN A 3 -31.41 -36.63 -16.46
CA ASN A 3 -30.14 -35.97 -16.14
C ASN A 3 -30.40 -34.47 -16.00
N ASN A 4 -30.61 -34.08 -14.74
CA ASN A 4 -30.65 -32.69 -14.31
C ASN A 4 -29.28 -32.06 -14.56
N ILE A 5 -29.26 -31.06 -15.44
CA ILE A 5 -28.17 -30.10 -15.55
C ILE A 5 -28.06 -29.41 -14.19
N GLU A 6 -27.09 -29.80 -13.37
CA GLU A 6 -26.68 -29.02 -12.21
C GLU A 6 -26.13 -27.68 -12.73
N LYS A 7 -27.00 -26.66 -12.76
CA LYS A 7 -26.54 -25.27 -12.83
C LYS A 7 -25.71 -25.02 -11.57
N SER A 8 -24.38 -25.01 -11.73
CA SER A 8 -23.44 -24.47 -10.75
C SER A 8 -23.77 -22.99 -10.49
N ASN A 9 -24.73 -22.76 -9.61
CA ASN A 9 -25.06 -21.45 -9.10
C ASN A 9 -24.06 -21.15 -7.98
N LYS A 10 -22.83 -20.72 -8.34
CA LYS A 10 -21.92 -20.14 -7.35
C LYS A 10 -22.47 -18.75 -7.03
N PRO A 11 -23.09 -18.52 -5.85
CA PRO A 11 -23.63 -17.21 -5.52
C PRO A 11 -22.49 -16.20 -5.58
N GLY A 12 -22.70 -15.15 -6.36
CA GLY A 12 -21.73 -14.10 -6.57
C GLY A 12 -21.51 -13.29 -5.30
N LYS A 13 -20.63 -13.75 -4.40
CA LYS A 13 -20.06 -12.90 -3.32
C LYS A 13 -19.05 -11.87 -3.88
N LYS A 14 -19.33 -11.27 -5.04
CA LYS A 14 -18.26 -10.88 -5.97
C LYS A 14 -17.86 -9.40 -6.00
N GLY A 15 -18.50 -8.51 -5.24
CA GLY A 15 -18.15 -7.09 -5.20
C GLY A 15 -17.47 -6.66 -3.90
N LEU A 16 -18.30 -6.31 -2.91
CA LEU A 16 -17.88 -5.66 -1.67
C LEU A 16 -16.98 -6.54 -0.79
N LEU A 17 -17.27 -7.83 -0.68
CA LEU A 17 -16.43 -8.78 0.07
C LEU A 17 -15.01 -8.88 -0.50
N ARG A 18 -14.85 -8.75 -1.82
CA ARG A 18 -13.53 -8.79 -2.46
C ARG A 18 -12.75 -7.49 -2.21
N ILE A 19 -13.42 -6.34 -2.29
CA ILE A 19 -12.82 -5.04 -1.95
C ILE A 19 -12.39 -5.03 -0.48
N TRP A 20 -13.24 -5.56 0.41
CA TRP A 20 -12.93 -5.69 1.83
C TRP A 20 -11.71 -6.57 2.08
N HIS A 21 -11.64 -7.74 1.44
CA HIS A 21 -10.46 -8.61 1.55
C HIS A 21 -9.19 -7.94 0.98
N ALA A 22 -9.29 -7.21 -0.14
CA ALA A 22 -8.17 -6.46 -0.70
C ALA A 22 -7.70 -5.35 0.25
N PHE A 23 -8.64 -4.64 0.89
CA PHE A 23 -8.33 -3.63 1.90
C PHE A 23 -7.61 -4.25 3.11
N LEU A 24 -8.11 -5.38 3.63
CA LEU A 24 -7.47 -6.09 4.74
C LEU A 24 -6.06 -6.57 4.39
N TYR A 25 -5.85 -7.03 3.15
CA TYR A 25 -4.54 -7.46 2.67
C TYR A 25 -3.56 -6.27 2.52
N SER A 26 -4.05 -5.14 2.02
CA SER A 26 -3.28 -3.89 1.97
C SER A 26 -2.87 -3.43 3.37
N LEU A 27 -3.78 -3.55 4.34
CA LEU A 27 -3.49 -3.23 5.75
C LEU A 27 -2.47 -4.19 6.38
N SER A 28 -2.49 -5.48 6.03
CA SER A 28 -1.46 -6.42 6.52
C SER A 28 -0.08 -6.13 5.94
N GLY A 29 0.00 -5.71 4.66
CA GLY A 29 1.24 -5.21 4.06
C GLY A 29 1.77 -4.00 4.81
N LEU A 30 0.91 -2.99 5.04
CA LEU A 30 1.28 -1.79 5.79
C LEU A 30 1.78 -2.09 7.21
N ARG A 31 1.10 -2.99 7.93
CA ARG A 31 1.53 -3.43 9.27
C ARG A 31 2.90 -4.09 9.27
N THR A 32 3.22 -4.83 8.21
CA THR A 32 4.50 -5.51 8.06
C THR A 32 5.62 -4.48 7.85
N ALA A 33 5.41 -3.53 6.93
CA ALA A 33 6.35 -2.42 6.68
C ALA A 33 6.59 -1.58 7.95
N LEU A 34 5.52 -1.21 8.67
CA LEU A 34 5.61 -0.48 9.94
C LEU A 34 6.47 -1.18 11.01
N LYS A 35 6.41 -2.51 11.08
CA LYS A 35 7.09 -3.28 12.11
C LYS A 35 8.55 -3.56 11.75
N ASN A 36 8.81 -3.88 10.48
CA ASN A 36 10.09 -4.45 10.06
C ASN A 36 11.06 -3.41 9.51
N GLU A 37 10.58 -2.26 9.03
CA GLU A 37 11.42 -1.27 8.35
C GLU A 37 11.56 0.00 9.20
N ILE A 38 12.81 0.33 9.57
CA ILE A 38 13.13 1.56 10.31
C ILE A 38 12.95 2.78 9.38
N ALA A 39 13.42 2.68 8.13
CA ALA A 39 13.30 3.74 7.14
C ALA A 39 11.83 4.14 6.92
N PHE A 40 10.94 3.15 6.73
CA PHE A 40 9.51 3.39 6.55
C PHE A 40 8.88 4.16 7.73
N ARG A 41 9.32 3.92 8.97
CA ARG A 41 8.82 4.65 10.15
C ARG A 41 9.28 6.11 10.18
N GLN A 42 10.52 6.38 9.77
CA GLN A 42 11.04 7.74 9.66
C GLN A 42 10.27 8.53 8.60
N GLU A 43 10.00 7.91 7.46
CA GLU A 43 9.22 8.50 6.39
C GLU A 43 7.77 8.76 6.81
N LEU A 44 7.14 7.81 7.50
CA LEU A 44 5.78 8.01 8.02
C LEU A 44 5.72 9.14 9.06
N PHE A 45 6.75 9.28 9.88
CA PHE A 45 6.85 10.42 10.81
C PHE A 45 6.96 11.75 10.06
N ALA A 46 7.79 11.81 9.01
CA ALA A 46 7.89 12.98 8.13
C ALA A 46 6.54 13.28 7.45
N PHE A 47 5.84 12.26 6.96
CA PHE A 47 4.51 12.39 6.36
C PHE A 47 3.51 13.04 7.31
N VAL A 48 3.46 12.60 8.57
CA VAL A 48 2.55 13.18 9.58
C VAL A 48 2.89 14.63 9.86
N ILE A 49 4.17 14.96 10.04
CA ILE A 49 4.62 16.34 10.28
C ILE A 49 4.30 17.23 9.08
N LEU A 50 4.68 16.82 7.88
CA LEU A 50 4.49 17.62 6.66
C LEU A 50 3.01 17.83 6.36
N THR A 51 2.16 16.83 6.61
CA THR A 51 0.71 16.97 6.47
C THR A 51 0.15 17.98 7.48
N ALA A 52 0.58 17.92 8.74
CA ALA A 52 0.17 18.91 9.74
C ALA A 52 0.61 20.33 9.36
N VAL A 53 1.85 20.48 8.89
CA VAL A 53 2.38 21.75 8.38
C VAL A 53 1.56 22.26 7.20
N ALA A 54 1.24 21.40 6.22
CA ALA A 54 0.44 21.76 5.06
C ALA A 54 -0.97 22.25 5.43
N ILE A 55 -1.57 21.67 6.47
CA ILE A 55 -2.89 22.09 6.98
C ILE A 55 -2.82 23.44 7.69
N ILE A 56 -1.79 23.68 8.50
CA ILE A 56 -1.61 24.91 9.29
C ILE A 56 -1.23 26.10 8.41
N LEU A 57 -0.52 25.86 7.30
CA LEU A 57 -0.01 26.91 6.44
C LEU A 57 -1.15 27.81 5.90
N PRO A 58 -1.00 29.15 5.93
CA PRO A 58 -2.03 30.09 5.46
C PRO A 58 -2.02 30.24 3.93
N VAL A 59 -2.14 29.12 3.22
CA VAL A 59 -2.23 29.05 1.75
C VAL A 59 -3.63 28.65 1.30
N SER A 60 -3.92 28.86 0.01
CA SER A 60 -5.22 28.48 -0.57
C SER A 60 -5.48 26.98 -0.44
N SER A 61 -6.77 26.60 -0.39
CA SER A 61 -7.17 25.19 -0.29
C SER A 61 -6.60 24.33 -1.41
N THR A 62 -6.51 24.88 -2.63
CA THR A 62 -5.89 24.20 -3.77
C THR A 62 -4.42 23.87 -3.50
N MET A 63 -3.64 24.82 -2.96
CA MET A 63 -2.25 24.56 -2.60
C MET A 63 -2.13 23.52 -1.49
N LYS A 64 -3.01 23.53 -0.48
CA LYS A 64 -3.01 22.50 0.56
C LYS A 64 -3.24 21.10 -0.02
N ILE A 65 -4.21 20.97 -0.91
CA ILE A 65 -4.50 19.70 -1.60
C ILE A 65 -3.28 19.25 -2.40
N LEU A 66 -2.65 20.15 -3.17
CA LEU A 66 -1.45 19.83 -3.94
C LEU A 66 -0.29 19.38 -3.04
N LEU A 67 -0.07 20.04 -1.90
CA LEU A 67 0.94 19.65 -0.92
C LEU A 67 0.67 18.25 -0.37
N ILE A 68 -0.57 17.99 0.08
CA ILE A 68 -0.95 16.69 0.64
C ILE A 68 -0.81 15.58 -0.41
N VAL A 69 -1.28 15.82 -1.64
CA VAL A 69 -1.13 14.87 -2.75
C VAL A 69 0.35 14.61 -3.05
N SER A 70 1.19 15.64 -3.06
CA SER A 70 2.63 15.49 -3.25
C SER A 70 3.26 14.62 -2.16
N ILE A 71 2.92 14.87 -0.89
CA ILE A 71 3.42 14.11 0.26
C ILE A 71 2.97 12.63 0.17
N ILE A 72 1.72 12.37 -0.22
CA ILE A 72 1.21 11.01 -0.44
C ILE A 72 1.94 10.32 -1.60
N SER A 73 2.19 11.03 -2.71
CA SER A 73 2.89 10.46 -3.86
C SER A 73 4.28 9.97 -3.51
N VAL A 74 5.02 10.71 -2.67
CA VAL A 74 6.36 10.27 -2.19
C VAL A 74 6.25 8.98 -1.37
N MET A 75 5.30 8.90 -0.44
CA MET A 75 5.04 7.68 0.34
C MET A 75 4.70 6.47 -0.55
N ILE A 76 3.94 6.69 -1.62
CA ILE A 76 3.62 5.64 -2.61
C ILE A 76 4.89 5.18 -3.32
N VAL A 77 5.74 6.11 -3.77
CA VAL A 77 7.00 5.78 -4.46
C VAL A 77 7.94 4.98 -3.54
N GLU A 78 8.05 5.34 -2.28
CA GLU A 78 8.89 4.61 -1.32
C GLU A 78 8.39 3.19 -1.08
N LEU A 79 7.08 3.01 -0.90
CA LEU A 79 6.47 1.68 -0.80
C LEU A 79 6.67 0.84 -2.06
N LEU A 80 6.64 1.46 -3.24
CA LEU A 80 6.94 0.78 -4.50
C LEU A 80 8.41 0.39 -4.59
N ASN A 81 9.32 1.25 -4.17
CA ASN A 81 10.75 0.95 -4.12
C ASN A 81 11.03 -0.25 -3.21
N SER A 82 10.57 -0.22 -1.96
CA SER A 82 10.73 -1.33 -0.99
C SER A 82 10.08 -2.64 -1.48
N ALA A 83 8.92 -2.56 -2.15
CA ALA A 83 8.28 -3.73 -2.75
C ALA A 83 9.10 -4.32 -3.91
N ILE A 84 9.67 -3.47 -4.77
CA ILE A 84 10.53 -3.91 -5.88
C ILE A 84 11.82 -4.52 -5.32
N GLU A 85 12.49 -3.87 -4.36
CA GLU A 85 13.68 -4.39 -3.68
C GLU A 85 13.41 -5.78 -3.09
N THR A 86 12.30 -5.92 -2.34
CA THR A 86 11.89 -7.22 -1.78
C THR A 86 11.65 -8.29 -2.84
N ILE A 87 11.12 -7.94 -4.02
CA ILE A 87 10.93 -8.87 -5.13
C ILE A 87 12.28 -9.24 -5.75
N VAL A 88 13.13 -8.25 -6.01
CA VAL A 88 14.47 -8.41 -6.59
C VAL A 88 15.34 -9.31 -5.72
N ASP A 89 15.34 -9.11 -4.41
CA ASP A 89 16.07 -9.94 -3.43
C ASP A 89 15.57 -11.39 -3.41
N LYS A 90 14.27 -11.61 -3.68
CA LYS A 90 13.69 -12.96 -3.73
C LYS A 90 14.00 -13.71 -5.02
N ILE A 91 14.06 -13.01 -6.16
CA ILE A 91 14.35 -13.62 -7.47
C ILE A 91 15.85 -13.81 -7.69
N SER A 92 16.69 -13.07 -6.97
CA SER A 92 18.15 -13.14 -7.07
C SER A 92 18.79 -13.65 -5.77
N PRO A 93 18.59 -14.93 -5.39
CA PRO A 93 19.24 -15.49 -4.20
C PRO A 93 20.79 -15.55 -4.28
N GLU A 94 21.39 -15.13 -5.41
CA GLU A 94 22.80 -15.31 -5.76
C GLU A 94 23.64 -14.00 -5.74
N TYR A 95 23.18 -12.94 -5.08
CA TYR A 95 24.04 -11.82 -4.65
C TYR A 95 24.14 -11.78 -3.12
N SER A 96 24.51 -12.93 -2.53
CA SER A 96 25.10 -12.97 -1.20
C SER A 96 26.61 -13.04 -1.32
N ASP A 97 27.20 -12.00 -1.92
CA ASP A 97 28.63 -11.74 -1.77
C ASP A 97 28.84 -10.26 -1.44
N SER A 98 29.09 -10.04 -0.15
CA SER A 98 29.96 -9.02 0.44
C SER A 98 29.95 -7.59 -0.14
N ALA A 99 29.38 -6.64 0.62
CA ALA A 99 30.01 -5.34 0.92
C ALA A 99 29.22 -4.60 2.02
#